data_AF-A0A937PX40-F1
#
_entry.id   AF-A0A937PX40-F1
#
_cell.length_a   1.000
_cell.length_b   1.000
_cell.length_c   1.000
_cell.angle_alpha   90.00
_cell.angle_beta   90.00
_cell.angle_gamma   90.00
#
_symmetry.space_group_name_H-M   'P 1'
#
loop_
_entity.id
_entity.type
_entity.pdbx_description
1 polymer ?
#
loop_
_entity_poly.entity_id
_entity_poly.type
_entity_poly.pdbx_seq_one_letter_code
_entity_poly.pdbx_strand_id
1 'polypeptide(L)'
;MEYDSGPGLSFHPSYRWLLDRGHPSPEGLKSLVSNCRAKGFSQNALHQPWVVLHELAHGYDYLYLGQAKHYSNPQIKAVYKRAKESGTYESVVCRYSKGAKHYALSNEMEYFAENTEAYFGTNDFYPFVRAELKEHDPAGYALLQTIWGVDIKEQRRTARSLANFIDNERAPAPKANKRKVYTATSKYEKRQIEGWTVYIGPPLVQQKAYGDEICKLLRYKLHLVKRYMPEKSLERLKKVPIWLERDNRAVAYMTYHTCAEQLKAANQNPDKLRSIEIGNTERFRQWQGLQQFAVLNQLARAYYDQALSKKTKKIKEAWQKALDGGKHDSVLRFDGKHVRHPALTSPVEFFAETTEAYYGVNDHYPFLQFETRQYDPNTCLLLEELWGGKAK
;
A
#
# COMPACT_ATOMS: atom_id res chain seq x y z
N MET A 1 9.44 14.26 -24.63
CA MET A 1 9.44 13.93 -26.07
C MET A 1 9.29 12.41 -26.15
N GLU A 2 8.32 11.92 -26.93
CA GLU A 2 8.12 10.47 -27.12
C GLU A 2 9.08 9.99 -28.21
N TYR A 3 9.80 8.89 -27.99
CA TYR A 3 10.59 8.21 -29.02
C TYR A 3 10.43 6.70 -28.85
N ASP A 4 10.15 5.99 -29.95
CA ASP A 4 9.56 4.64 -29.96
C ASP A 4 10.50 3.50 -29.54
N SER A 5 11.80 3.74 -29.45
CA SER A 5 12.83 2.70 -29.35
C SER A 5 13.30 2.34 -27.93
N GLY A 6 12.66 2.83 -26.86
CA GLY A 6 13.09 2.57 -25.48
C GLY A 6 12.01 1.98 -24.55
N PRO A 7 12.40 1.33 -23.43
CA PRO A 7 11.48 1.01 -22.35
C PRO A 7 10.86 2.31 -21.80
N GLY A 8 9.59 2.28 -21.42
CA GLY A 8 8.77 3.49 -21.25
C GLY A 8 9.35 4.54 -20.28
N LEU A 9 10.01 4.10 -19.21
CA LEU A 9 10.77 4.92 -18.27
C LEU A 9 12.23 4.43 -18.29
N SER A 10 13.21 5.33 -18.20
CA SER A 10 14.63 4.96 -18.13
C SER A 10 15.48 6.06 -17.50
N PHE A 11 16.46 5.65 -16.70
CA PHE A 11 17.58 6.47 -16.29
C PHE A 11 18.66 6.54 -17.38
N HIS A 12 19.18 7.74 -17.61
CA HIS A 12 20.28 7.99 -18.54
C HIS A 12 21.46 8.61 -17.78
N PRO A 13 22.65 7.97 -17.81
CA PRO A 13 23.84 8.46 -17.11
C PRO A 13 24.43 9.74 -17.73
N SER A 14 24.00 10.10 -18.95
CA SER A 14 24.37 11.34 -19.63
C SER A 14 23.34 11.69 -20.70
N TYR A 15 23.01 12.98 -20.83
CA TYR A 15 22.19 13.49 -21.95
C TYR A 15 22.85 13.23 -23.31
N ARG A 16 24.19 13.14 -23.37
CA ARG A 16 24.93 12.98 -24.62
C ARG A 16 24.67 11.64 -25.28
N TRP A 17 24.49 10.58 -24.49
CA TRP A 17 24.14 9.24 -25.01
C TRP A 17 22.82 9.26 -25.81
N LEU A 18 21.85 10.07 -25.38
CA LEU A 18 20.60 10.26 -26.10
C LEU A 18 20.83 11.02 -27.42
N LEU A 19 21.56 12.13 -27.37
CA LEU A 19 21.86 12.95 -28.55
C LEU A 19 22.64 12.16 -29.62
N ASP A 20 23.66 11.41 -29.21
CA ASP A 20 24.50 10.60 -30.12
C ASP A 20 23.69 9.48 -30.81
N ARG A 21 22.52 9.11 -30.25
CA ARG A 21 21.57 8.15 -30.82
C ARG A 21 20.37 8.81 -31.51
N GLY A 22 20.42 10.12 -31.72
CA GLY A 22 19.37 10.89 -32.39
C GLY A 22 18.11 11.14 -31.55
N HIS A 23 18.18 10.93 -30.22
CA HIS A 23 17.08 11.22 -29.32
C HIS A 23 17.21 12.63 -28.75
N PRO A 24 16.14 13.44 -28.83
CA PRO A 24 16.20 14.81 -28.34
C PRO A 24 16.23 14.82 -26.81
N SER A 25 17.18 15.56 -26.24
CA SER A 25 17.44 15.59 -24.80
C SER A 25 17.83 17.01 -24.37
N PRO A 26 17.44 17.49 -23.17
CA PRO A 26 17.87 18.78 -22.67
C PRO A 26 19.40 18.82 -22.52
N GLU A 27 20.04 19.74 -23.23
CA GLU A 27 21.49 19.88 -23.18
C GLU A 27 21.99 20.34 -21.80
N GLY A 28 23.19 19.91 -21.43
CA GLY A 28 23.86 20.33 -20.20
C GLY A 28 23.48 19.55 -18.93
N LEU A 29 22.56 18.59 -19.00
CA LEU A 29 22.22 17.75 -17.85
C LEU A 29 23.26 16.67 -17.59
N LYS A 30 23.74 16.54 -16.35
CA LYS A 30 24.67 15.45 -15.97
C LYS A 30 24.03 14.07 -16.18
N SER A 31 22.75 13.92 -15.86
CA SER A 31 21.94 12.71 -16.02
C SER A 31 20.45 13.07 -16.00
N LEU A 32 19.58 12.15 -16.40
CA LEU A 32 18.13 12.36 -16.35
C LEU A 32 17.35 11.04 -16.30
N VAL A 33 16.14 11.08 -15.76
CA VAL A 33 15.13 10.02 -15.97
C VAL A 33 14.15 10.52 -17.02
N SER A 34 13.96 9.75 -18.09
CA SER A 34 13.01 10.09 -19.15
C SER A 34 11.79 9.19 -19.08
N ASN A 35 10.60 9.78 -19.24
CA ASN A 35 9.39 9.05 -19.59
C ASN A 35 9.06 9.27 -21.06
N CYS A 36 9.38 8.28 -21.88
CA CYS A 36 9.25 8.35 -23.34
C CYS A 36 7.87 7.87 -23.81
N ARG A 37 7.02 7.37 -22.90
CA ARG A 37 5.67 6.86 -23.19
C ARG A 37 4.66 7.39 -22.18
N ALA A 38 4.56 8.72 -22.09
CA ALA A 38 3.72 9.40 -21.10
C ALA A 38 2.23 8.98 -21.17
N LYS A 39 1.71 8.73 -22.38
CA LYS A 39 0.34 8.20 -22.57
C LYS A 39 0.12 6.86 -21.87
N GLY A 40 1.08 5.94 -21.99
CA GLY A 40 1.02 4.61 -21.38
C GLY A 40 1.37 4.59 -19.89
N PHE A 41 2.18 5.56 -19.43
CA PHE A 41 2.67 5.59 -18.05
C PHE A 41 1.56 5.54 -17.00
N SER A 42 0.47 6.29 -17.21
CA SER A 42 -0.63 6.29 -16.23
C SER A 42 -1.23 4.89 -16.04
N GLN A 43 -1.42 4.12 -17.12
CA GLN A 43 -1.94 2.75 -17.06
C GLN A 43 -0.88 1.79 -16.52
N ASN A 44 0.34 1.85 -17.07
CA ASN A 44 1.44 0.96 -16.70
C ASN A 44 1.90 1.13 -15.24
N ALA A 45 1.78 2.32 -14.66
CA ALA A 45 2.10 2.57 -13.27
C ALA A 45 1.18 1.84 -12.28
N LEU A 46 0.04 1.29 -12.71
CA LEU A 46 -0.73 0.36 -11.85
C LEU A 46 -0.06 -1.01 -11.76
N HIS A 47 0.66 -1.38 -12.82
CA HIS A 47 1.39 -2.63 -12.92
C HIS A 47 2.79 -2.55 -12.30
N GLN A 48 3.44 -1.39 -12.41
CA GLN A 48 4.76 -1.09 -11.84
C GLN A 48 4.70 0.20 -11.01
N PRO A 49 4.06 0.16 -9.82
CA PRO A 49 3.80 1.37 -9.03
C PRO A 49 5.05 2.09 -8.54
N TRP A 50 6.19 1.37 -8.47
CA TRP A 50 7.46 1.90 -7.99
C TRP A 50 8.53 2.05 -9.08
N VAL A 51 8.13 1.99 -10.37
CA VAL A 51 9.04 2.18 -11.51
C VAL A 51 9.78 3.52 -11.48
N VAL A 52 9.20 4.58 -10.92
CA VAL A 52 9.93 5.85 -10.76
C VAL A 52 11.06 5.70 -9.74
N LEU A 53 10.84 4.96 -8.65
CA LEU A 53 11.89 4.67 -7.67
C LEU A 53 12.95 3.74 -8.26
N HIS A 54 12.55 2.79 -9.11
CA HIS A 54 13.47 1.93 -9.86
C HIS A 54 14.51 2.73 -10.63
N GLU A 55 14.05 3.67 -11.47
CA GLU A 55 14.95 4.48 -12.28
C GLU A 55 15.79 5.44 -11.43
N LEU A 56 15.22 5.94 -10.33
CA LEU A 56 15.99 6.71 -9.35
C LEU A 56 17.04 5.86 -8.64
N ALA A 57 16.81 4.55 -8.44
CA ALA A 57 17.78 3.63 -7.88
C ALA A 57 18.95 3.39 -8.84
N HIS A 58 18.70 3.26 -10.15
CA HIS A 58 19.78 3.28 -11.15
C HIS A 58 20.58 4.58 -11.10
N GLY A 59 19.89 5.72 -11.01
CA GLY A 59 20.53 7.01 -10.86
C GLY A 59 21.39 7.10 -9.59
N TYR A 60 20.89 6.56 -8.48
CA TYR A 60 21.64 6.53 -7.23
C TYR A 60 22.89 5.66 -7.32
N ASP A 61 22.73 4.44 -7.87
CA ASP A 61 23.83 3.51 -8.09
C ASP A 61 24.93 4.15 -8.96
N TYR A 62 24.58 4.67 -10.13
CA TYR A 62 25.57 5.26 -11.03
C TYR A 62 26.23 6.51 -10.43
N LEU A 63 25.43 7.49 -9.99
CA LEU A 63 25.93 8.82 -9.65
C LEU A 63 26.70 8.83 -8.34
N TYR A 64 26.28 8.04 -7.35
CA TYR A 64 26.83 8.10 -5.99
C TYR A 64 27.63 6.85 -5.64
N LEU A 65 27.09 5.64 -5.83
CA LEU A 65 27.82 4.41 -5.48
C LEU A 65 28.98 4.14 -6.44
N GLY A 66 28.77 4.40 -7.72
CA GLY A 66 29.77 4.31 -8.78
C GLY A 66 30.42 5.63 -9.16
N GLN A 67 30.15 6.71 -8.43
CA GLN A 67 30.76 8.04 -8.61
C GLN A 67 30.70 8.58 -10.05
N ALA A 68 29.61 8.31 -10.74
CA ALA A 68 29.37 8.62 -12.15
C ALA A 68 30.39 7.99 -13.12
N LYS A 69 30.91 6.80 -12.80
CA LYS A 69 31.88 6.06 -13.63
C LYS A 69 31.40 4.68 -14.03
N HIS A 70 30.75 3.97 -13.13
CA HIS A 70 30.24 2.62 -13.38
C HIS A 70 28.96 2.38 -12.57
N TYR A 71 28.23 1.32 -12.87
CA TYR A 71 27.19 0.80 -12.00
C TYR A 71 27.76 -0.18 -10.98
N SER A 72 27.04 -0.34 -9.89
CA SER A 72 27.19 -1.34 -8.84
C SER A 72 28.55 -1.36 -8.15
N ASN A 73 28.54 -1.15 -6.84
CA ASN A 73 29.71 -1.29 -6.00
C ASN A 73 30.04 -2.79 -5.70
N PRO A 74 31.20 -3.11 -5.10
CA PRO A 74 31.57 -4.49 -4.79
C PRO A 74 30.57 -5.23 -3.88
N GLN A 75 29.85 -4.52 -3.01
CA GLN A 75 28.86 -5.13 -2.11
C GLN A 75 27.63 -5.61 -2.89
N ILE A 76 27.10 -4.79 -3.81
CA ILE A 76 26.00 -5.17 -4.71
C ILE A 76 26.42 -6.39 -5.53
N LYS A 77 27.61 -6.35 -6.16
CA LYS A 77 28.12 -7.46 -6.98
C LYS A 77 28.20 -8.78 -6.23
N ALA A 78 28.71 -8.75 -5.00
CA ALA A 78 28.83 -9.95 -4.16
C ALA A 78 27.46 -10.54 -3.79
N VAL A 79 26.49 -9.67 -3.47
CA VAL A 79 25.14 -10.09 -3.08
C VAL A 79 24.36 -10.61 -4.29
N TYR A 80 24.44 -9.93 -5.43
CA TYR A 80 23.87 -10.40 -6.70
C TYR A 80 24.42 -11.77 -7.10
N LYS A 81 25.74 -11.97 -7.02
CA LYS A 81 26.37 -13.25 -7.35
C LYS A 81 25.76 -14.40 -6.53
N ARG A 82 25.63 -14.21 -5.21
CA ARG A 82 24.97 -15.18 -4.32
C ARG A 82 23.50 -15.40 -4.69
N ALA A 83 22.75 -14.33 -4.95
CA ALA A 83 21.34 -14.44 -5.36
C ALA A 83 21.19 -15.25 -6.66
N LYS A 84 22.06 -15.01 -7.65
CA LYS A 84 22.11 -15.76 -8.90
C LYS A 84 22.47 -17.23 -8.68
N GLU A 85 23.49 -17.52 -7.87
CA GLU A 85 23.93 -18.89 -7.55
C GLU A 85 22.89 -19.68 -6.77
N SER A 86 22.03 -19.01 -5.99
CA SER A 86 20.94 -19.67 -5.24
C SER A 86 19.86 -20.26 -6.15
N GLY A 87 19.71 -19.75 -7.37
CA GLY A 87 18.65 -20.13 -8.30
C GLY A 87 17.24 -19.69 -7.89
N THR A 88 17.04 -19.03 -6.74
CA THR A 88 15.70 -18.73 -6.21
C THR A 88 14.93 -17.68 -7.02
N TYR A 89 15.65 -16.89 -7.84
CA TYR A 89 15.09 -15.89 -8.74
C TYR A 89 14.81 -16.42 -10.17
N GLU A 90 15.16 -17.68 -10.48
CA GLU A 90 15.05 -18.22 -11.86
C GLU A 90 13.60 -18.50 -12.29
N SER A 91 12.69 -18.73 -11.36
CA SER A 91 11.26 -18.87 -11.63
C SER A 91 10.44 -18.37 -10.46
N VAL A 92 10.06 -17.10 -10.53
CA VAL A 92 9.24 -16.43 -9.52
C VAL A 92 7.86 -16.10 -10.08
N VAL A 93 6.89 -15.89 -9.18
CA VAL A 93 5.62 -15.28 -9.58
C VAL A 93 5.89 -13.87 -10.04
N CYS A 94 5.27 -13.47 -11.15
CA CYS A 94 5.18 -12.07 -11.53
C CYS A 94 3.73 -11.71 -11.85
N ARG A 95 3.44 -10.42 -11.96
CA ARG A 95 2.07 -9.95 -12.23
C ARG A 95 1.44 -10.57 -13.49
N TYR A 96 2.25 -10.96 -14.48
CA TYR A 96 1.77 -11.46 -15.78
C TYR A 96 1.91 -12.98 -15.95
N SER A 97 2.61 -13.68 -15.05
CA SER A 97 2.89 -15.11 -15.17
C SER A 97 3.01 -15.79 -13.81
N LYS A 98 2.59 -17.06 -13.74
CA LYS A 98 2.81 -17.92 -12.54
C LYS A 98 4.26 -18.37 -12.37
N GLY A 99 5.10 -18.14 -13.38
CA GLY A 99 6.53 -18.45 -13.35
C GLY A 99 7.24 -17.66 -14.44
N ALA A 100 8.20 -16.84 -14.03
CA ALA A 100 9.08 -16.08 -14.93
C ALA A 100 10.45 -15.93 -14.28
N LYS A 101 11.49 -15.84 -15.10
CA LYS A 101 12.81 -15.41 -14.61
C LYS A 101 12.69 -13.99 -14.11
N HIS A 102 13.11 -13.74 -12.88
CA HIS A 102 13.03 -12.39 -12.31
C HIS A 102 13.95 -11.44 -13.07
N TYR A 103 13.46 -10.23 -13.37
CA TYR A 103 14.23 -9.21 -14.07
C TYR A 103 15.55 -8.82 -13.36
N ALA A 104 15.58 -8.92 -12.03
CA ALA A 104 16.77 -8.79 -11.19
C ALA A 104 17.95 -9.67 -11.62
N LEU A 105 17.72 -10.78 -12.34
CA LEU A 105 18.80 -11.64 -12.83
C LEU A 105 19.52 -11.13 -14.08
N SER A 106 19.03 -10.06 -14.71
CA SER A 106 19.63 -9.48 -15.92
C SER A 106 21.06 -9.00 -15.67
N ASN A 107 21.29 -8.25 -14.59
CA ASN A 107 22.59 -7.77 -14.15
C ASN A 107 22.50 -7.18 -12.72
N GLU A 108 23.61 -6.67 -12.19
CA GLU A 108 23.72 -6.13 -10.83
C GLU A 108 22.90 -4.86 -10.57
N MET A 109 22.77 -3.96 -11.55
CA MET A 109 22.00 -2.73 -11.38
C MET A 109 20.50 -3.01 -11.34
N GLU A 110 20.02 -3.98 -12.14
CA GLU A 110 18.63 -4.44 -12.09
C GLU A 110 18.33 -5.15 -10.79
N TYR A 111 19.24 -6.00 -10.30
CA TYR A 111 19.10 -6.60 -8.98
C TYR A 111 18.95 -5.55 -7.87
N PHE A 112 19.74 -4.48 -7.91
CA PHE A 112 19.64 -3.42 -6.92
C PHE A 112 18.34 -2.62 -7.03
N ALA A 113 17.91 -2.27 -8.25
CA ALA A 113 16.72 -1.46 -8.49
C ALA A 113 15.42 -2.22 -8.16
N GLU A 114 15.26 -3.44 -8.66
CA GLU A 114 14.12 -4.33 -8.40
C GLU A 114 13.91 -4.58 -6.90
N ASN A 115 14.98 -4.95 -6.20
CA ASN A 115 14.88 -5.20 -4.76
C ASN A 115 14.66 -3.90 -3.95
N THR A 116 15.05 -2.74 -4.49
CA THR A 116 14.72 -1.43 -3.89
C THR A 116 13.21 -1.17 -3.95
N GLU A 117 12.53 -1.54 -5.03
CA GLU A 117 11.06 -1.47 -5.12
C GLU A 117 10.40 -2.35 -4.05
N ALA A 118 10.80 -3.62 -3.94
CA ALA A 118 10.25 -4.52 -2.93
C ALA A 118 10.50 -4.00 -1.50
N TYR A 119 11.65 -3.37 -1.25
CA TYR A 119 12.03 -2.90 0.08
C TYR A 119 11.23 -1.68 0.56
N PHE A 120 11.04 -0.67 -0.30
CA PHE A 120 10.33 0.58 0.08
C PHE A 120 8.85 0.58 -0.29
N GLY A 121 8.46 -0.32 -1.18
CA GLY A 121 7.20 -0.25 -1.89
C GLY A 121 6.64 -1.61 -2.25
N THR A 122 6.38 -1.80 -3.53
CA THR A 122 5.78 -3.00 -4.09
C THR A 122 6.35 -3.26 -5.47
N ASN A 123 7.03 -4.39 -5.62
CA ASN A 123 7.59 -4.83 -6.89
C ASN A 123 6.52 -5.49 -7.79
N ASP A 124 6.83 -5.73 -9.07
CA ASP A 124 6.00 -6.48 -10.01
C ASP A 124 6.43 -7.95 -10.20
N PHE A 125 7.57 -8.33 -9.61
CA PHE A 125 8.06 -9.70 -9.43
C PHE A 125 8.19 -10.05 -7.94
N TYR A 126 7.95 -11.32 -7.59
CA TYR A 126 8.24 -11.82 -6.25
C TYR A 126 9.76 -11.86 -6.02
N PRO A 127 10.29 -11.39 -4.88
CA PRO A 127 9.55 -10.88 -3.71
C PRO A 127 8.92 -9.51 -3.96
N PHE A 128 7.62 -9.37 -3.67
CA PHE A 128 6.87 -8.16 -4.00
C PHE A 128 6.99 -7.09 -2.93
N VAL A 129 7.00 -7.51 -1.66
CA VAL A 129 7.05 -6.59 -0.52
C VAL A 129 8.22 -6.89 0.39
N ARG A 130 8.55 -5.91 1.24
CA ARG A 130 9.71 -5.97 2.13
C ARG A 130 9.74 -7.21 3.03
N ALA A 131 8.58 -7.67 3.50
CA ALA A 131 8.49 -8.85 4.35
C ALA A 131 8.95 -10.11 3.60
N GLU A 132 8.54 -10.25 2.35
CA GLU A 132 8.92 -11.37 1.48
C GLU A 132 10.38 -11.27 1.09
N LEU A 133 10.87 -10.07 0.75
CA LEU A 133 12.28 -9.86 0.43
C LEU A 133 13.18 -10.28 1.59
N LYS A 134 12.78 -9.99 2.82
CA LYS A 134 13.52 -10.39 4.02
C LYS A 134 13.58 -11.91 4.18
N GLU A 135 12.53 -12.63 3.82
CA GLU A 135 12.47 -14.10 3.91
C GLU A 135 13.20 -14.77 2.74
N HIS A 136 12.99 -14.26 1.53
CA HIS A 136 13.54 -14.78 0.28
C HIS A 136 15.04 -14.52 0.13
N ASP A 137 15.47 -13.28 0.37
CA ASP A 137 16.85 -12.84 0.19
C ASP A 137 17.29 -11.94 1.37
N PRO A 138 17.54 -12.53 2.55
CA PRO A 138 17.90 -11.77 3.76
C PRO A 138 19.19 -10.96 3.59
N ALA A 139 20.08 -11.39 2.69
CA ALA A 139 21.33 -10.69 2.43
C ALA A 139 21.12 -9.50 1.48
N GLY A 140 20.24 -9.62 0.47
CA GLY A 140 19.74 -8.49 -0.32
C GLY A 140 19.01 -7.48 0.54
N TYR A 141 18.12 -7.94 1.43
CA TYR A 141 17.44 -7.10 2.42
C TYR A 141 18.43 -6.30 3.29
N ALA A 142 19.47 -6.95 3.84
CA ALA A 142 20.48 -6.30 4.68
C ALA A 142 21.37 -5.32 3.89
N LEU A 143 21.69 -5.65 2.63
CA LEU A 143 22.40 -4.76 1.72
C LEU A 143 21.64 -3.45 1.54
N LEU A 144 20.33 -3.53 1.25
CA LEU A 144 19.50 -2.33 1.03
C LEU A 144 19.40 -1.45 2.27
N GLN A 145 19.29 -2.04 3.46
CA GLN A 145 19.34 -1.28 4.72
C GLN A 145 20.62 -0.46 4.84
N THR A 146 21.75 -1.06 4.43
CA THR A 146 23.07 -0.43 4.52
C THR A 146 23.24 0.65 3.46
N ILE A 147 22.96 0.34 2.19
CA ILE A 147 23.19 1.26 1.07
C ILE A 147 22.28 2.49 1.12
N TRP A 148 21.01 2.31 1.49
CA TRP A 148 20.05 3.40 1.61
C TRP A 148 20.12 4.14 2.95
N GLY A 149 20.99 3.72 3.88
CA GLY A 149 21.16 4.37 5.17
C GLY A 149 19.88 4.36 6.03
N VAL A 150 19.10 3.29 5.96
CA VAL A 150 17.81 3.19 6.65
C VAL A 150 18.02 3.21 8.16
N ASP A 151 17.27 4.04 8.89
CA ASP A 151 17.21 3.94 10.36
C ASP A 151 16.45 2.65 10.75
N ILE A 152 17.21 1.58 10.92
CA ILE A 152 16.69 0.25 11.27
C ILE A 152 16.01 0.28 12.65
N LYS A 153 16.46 1.12 13.58
CA LYS A 153 15.86 1.22 14.92
C LYS A 153 14.48 1.85 14.83
N GLU A 154 14.35 2.93 14.06
CA GLU A 154 13.07 3.57 13.83
C GLU A 154 12.10 2.66 13.08
N GLN A 155 12.55 2.04 11.98
CA GLN A 155 11.75 1.08 11.22
C GLN A 155 11.20 -0.04 12.12
N ARG A 156 12.05 -0.63 12.96
CA ARG A 156 11.64 -1.69 13.92
C ARG A 156 10.72 -1.16 15.01
N ARG A 157 10.90 0.07 15.48
CA ARG A 157 10.01 0.70 16.47
C ARG A 157 8.61 0.89 15.89
N THR A 158 8.52 1.45 14.69
CA THR A 158 7.24 1.67 14.01
C THR A 158 6.54 0.35 13.67
N ALA A 159 7.25 -0.66 13.16
CA ALA A 159 6.67 -1.98 12.91
C ALA A 159 6.16 -2.66 14.18
N ARG A 160 6.93 -2.63 15.27
CA ARG A 160 6.50 -3.18 16.57
C ARG A 160 5.30 -2.44 17.15
N SER A 161 5.26 -1.11 17.00
CA SER A 161 4.13 -0.31 17.49
C SER A 161 2.83 -0.70 16.79
N LEU A 162 2.84 -0.88 15.46
CA LEU A 162 1.66 -1.31 14.72
C LEU A 162 1.29 -2.77 15.04
N ALA A 163 2.26 -3.68 15.07
CA ALA A 163 2.05 -5.07 15.44
C ALA A 163 1.38 -5.21 16.80
N ASN A 164 1.91 -4.53 17.82
CA ASN A 164 1.32 -4.51 19.16
C ASN A 164 -0.10 -3.94 19.16
N PHE A 165 -0.36 -2.92 18.35
CA PHE A 165 -1.70 -2.34 18.20
C PHE A 165 -2.69 -3.35 17.62
N ILE A 166 -2.31 -4.03 16.54
CA ILE A 166 -3.14 -5.07 15.90
C ILE A 166 -3.40 -6.23 16.85
N ASP A 167 -2.36 -6.70 17.54
CA ASP A 167 -2.41 -7.90 18.37
C ASP A 167 -3.14 -7.68 19.71
N ASN A 168 -3.04 -6.48 20.30
CA ASN A 168 -3.49 -6.24 21.68
C ASN A 168 -4.46 -5.06 21.86
N GLU A 169 -4.41 -4.03 21.01
CA GLU A 169 -5.12 -2.76 21.22
C GLU A 169 -6.35 -2.56 20.31
N ARG A 170 -6.76 -3.58 19.54
CA ARG A 170 -8.09 -3.62 18.89
C ARG A 170 -9.27 -3.71 19.89
N ALA A 171 -8.98 -3.63 21.19
CA ALA A 171 -9.96 -3.67 22.27
C ALA A 171 -11.03 -2.57 22.13
N PRO A 172 -12.26 -2.83 22.60
CA PRO A 172 -13.39 -1.91 22.46
C PRO A 172 -13.11 -0.55 23.12
N ALA A 173 -13.78 0.48 22.59
CA ALA A 173 -13.61 1.87 23.03
C ALA A 173 -13.66 2.00 24.57
N PRO A 174 -12.78 2.81 25.18
CA PRO A 174 -12.80 3.06 26.62
C PRO A 174 -14.17 3.62 27.05
N LYS A 175 -14.59 3.27 28.28
CA LYS A 175 -15.88 3.73 28.85
C LYS A 175 -15.97 5.26 28.79
N ALA A 176 -17.13 5.76 28.33
CA ALA A 176 -17.34 7.19 28.11
C ALA A 176 -17.03 8.05 29.34
N ASN A 177 -16.30 9.14 29.11
CA ASN A 177 -16.26 10.24 30.04
C ASN A 177 -17.52 11.09 29.86
N LYS A 178 -18.53 10.85 30.70
CA LYS A 178 -19.85 11.53 30.66
C LYS A 178 -19.78 13.06 30.81
N ARG A 179 -18.62 13.64 31.17
CA ARG A 179 -18.43 15.09 31.35
C ARG A 179 -17.98 15.83 30.08
N LYS A 180 -17.42 15.12 29.08
CA LYS A 180 -16.94 15.77 27.85
C LYS A 180 -18.11 15.88 26.88
N VAL A 181 -18.32 17.02 26.21
CA VAL A 181 -19.27 17.10 25.10
C VAL A 181 -18.51 16.78 23.82
N TYR A 182 -19.07 15.96 22.92
CA TYR A 182 -18.45 15.73 21.61
C TYR A 182 -18.46 17.01 20.77
N THR A 183 -17.52 17.13 19.84
CA THR A 183 -17.50 18.26 18.91
C THR A 183 -18.65 18.13 17.92
N ALA A 184 -19.52 19.16 17.85
CA ALA A 184 -20.62 19.20 16.89
C ALA A 184 -20.11 19.36 15.45
N THR A 185 -20.81 18.77 14.48
CA THR A 185 -20.45 18.76 13.05
C THR A 185 -20.21 20.15 12.48
N SER A 186 -20.98 21.15 12.93
CA SER A 186 -20.85 22.55 12.51
C SER A 186 -19.51 23.21 12.88
N LYS A 187 -18.72 22.58 13.76
CA LYS A 187 -17.37 23.04 14.13
C LYS A 187 -16.27 22.42 13.27
N TYR A 188 -16.58 21.43 12.42
CA TYR A 188 -15.61 20.82 11.53
C TYR A 188 -15.49 21.65 10.25
N GLU A 189 -14.26 21.76 9.75
CA GLU A 189 -14.06 22.29 8.41
C GLU A 189 -14.41 21.20 7.39
N LYS A 190 -15.29 21.52 6.45
CA LYS A 190 -15.69 20.59 5.37
C LYS A 190 -14.84 20.85 4.13
N ARG A 191 -14.11 19.83 3.65
CA ARG A 191 -13.35 19.87 2.39
C ARG A 191 -13.80 18.77 1.42
N GLN A 192 -13.61 19.03 0.12
CA GLN A 192 -13.65 17.99 -0.91
C GLN A 192 -12.23 17.50 -1.19
N ILE A 193 -11.98 16.21 -1.01
CA ILE A 193 -10.67 15.59 -1.29
C ILE A 193 -10.90 14.39 -2.19
N GLU A 194 -10.34 14.43 -3.40
CA GLU A 194 -10.49 13.39 -4.43
C GLU A 194 -11.94 13.03 -4.81
N GLY A 195 -12.94 13.80 -4.39
CA GLY A 195 -14.38 13.53 -4.58
C GLY A 195 -15.10 12.98 -3.35
N TRP A 196 -14.40 12.84 -2.22
CA TRP A 196 -14.99 12.56 -0.92
C TRP A 196 -15.24 13.84 -0.13
N THR A 197 -16.33 13.83 0.64
CA THR A 197 -16.57 14.82 1.69
C THR A 197 -15.74 14.45 2.92
N VAL A 198 -14.84 15.36 3.32
CA VAL A 198 -13.97 15.19 4.49
C VAL A 198 -14.27 16.27 5.53
N TYR A 199 -14.55 15.85 6.76
CA TYR A 199 -14.72 16.71 7.93
C TYR A 199 -13.44 16.74 8.74
N ILE A 200 -12.85 17.92 8.89
CA ILE A 200 -11.56 18.13 9.56
C ILE A 200 -11.82 18.73 10.94
N GLY A 201 -11.38 18.01 11.98
CA GLY A 201 -11.59 18.41 13.37
C GLY A 201 -10.89 19.74 13.71
N PRO A 202 -11.47 20.57 14.60
CA PRO A 202 -10.91 21.87 14.97
C PRO A 202 -9.41 21.88 15.34
N PRO A 203 -8.87 20.88 16.08
CA PRO A 203 -7.44 20.87 16.41
C PRO A 203 -6.53 20.79 15.17
N LEU A 204 -6.96 20.11 14.11
CA LEU A 204 -6.20 20.00 12.86
C LEU A 204 -6.29 21.30 12.04
N VAL A 205 -7.42 21.99 12.09
CA VAL A 205 -7.60 23.32 11.48
C VAL A 205 -6.72 24.36 12.17
N GLN A 206 -6.68 24.33 13.50
CA GLN A 206 -5.83 25.22 14.30
C GLN A 206 -4.34 24.95 14.07
N GLN A 207 -3.93 23.68 13.99
CA GLN A 207 -2.56 23.28 13.65
C GLN A 207 -2.39 23.14 12.13
N LYS A 208 -2.60 24.23 11.40
CA LYS A 208 -2.74 24.24 9.94
C LYS A 208 -1.68 23.43 9.19
N ALA A 209 -0.40 23.60 9.50
CA ALA A 209 0.69 22.90 8.80
C ALA A 209 0.56 21.37 8.93
N TYR A 210 0.29 20.87 10.14
CA TYR A 210 0.07 19.45 10.38
C TYR A 210 -1.25 18.97 9.76
N GLY A 211 -2.34 19.75 9.91
CA GLY A 211 -3.62 19.44 9.29
C GLY A 211 -3.53 19.30 7.76
N ASP A 212 -2.78 20.19 7.11
CA ASP A 212 -2.54 20.14 5.66
C ASP A 212 -1.67 18.94 5.25
N GLU A 213 -0.67 18.56 6.06
CA GLU A 213 0.12 17.34 5.86
C GLU A 213 -0.76 16.08 5.90
N ILE A 214 -1.64 15.97 6.89
CA ILE A 214 -2.60 14.86 7.01
C ILE A 214 -3.59 14.86 5.84
N CYS A 215 -4.09 16.02 5.41
CA CYS A 215 -4.96 16.11 4.23
C CYS A 215 -4.23 15.68 2.96
N LYS A 216 -2.95 16.00 2.80
CA LYS A 216 -2.11 15.56 1.68
C LYS A 216 -1.94 14.04 1.70
N LEU A 217 -1.68 13.45 2.88
CA LEU A 217 -1.61 12.00 3.04
C LEU A 217 -2.94 11.33 2.69
N LEU A 218 -4.06 11.83 3.20
CA LEU A 218 -5.39 11.29 2.86
C LEU A 218 -5.68 11.42 1.36
N ARG A 219 -5.33 12.54 0.73
CA ARG A 219 -5.46 12.74 -0.72
C ARG A 219 -4.71 11.66 -1.49
N TYR A 220 -3.46 11.37 -1.11
CA TYR A 220 -2.68 10.30 -1.72
C TYR A 220 -3.37 8.93 -1.59
N LYS A 221 -3.84 8.58 -0.38
CA LYS A 221 -4.54 7.30 -0.15
C LYS A 221 -5.84 7.18 -0.97
N LEU A 222 -6.65 8.23 -1.02
CA LEU A 222 -7.89 8.26 -1.81
C LEU A 222 -7.62 8.27 -3.32
N HIS A 223 -6.53 8.90 -3.76
CA HIS A 223 -6.10 8.84 -5.14
C HIS A 223 -5.81 7.40 -5.56
N LEU A 224 -5.06 6.63 -4.74
CA LEU A 224 -4.83 5.21 -5.00
C LEU A 224 -6.17 4.44 -5.10
N VAL A 225 -7.10 4.65 -4.17
CA VAL A 225 -8.43 4.01 -4.23
C VAL A 225 -9.14 4.30 -5.56
N LYS A 226 -9.17 5.55 -6.03
CA LYS A 226 -9.78 5.90 -7.33
C LYS A 226 -9.13 5.18 -8.51
N ARG A 227 -7.81 5.00 -8.44
CA ARG A 227 -7.04 4.40 -9.52
C ARG A 227 -7.37 2.91 -9.67
N TYR A 228 -7.47 2.18 -8.56
CA TYR A 228 -7.67 0.73 -8.56
C TYR A 228 -9.14 0.28 -8.62
N MET A 229 -10.08 1.06 -8.07
CA MET A 229 -11.48 0.63 -7.95
C MET A 229 -12.28 0.72 -9.27
N PRO A 230 -13.26 -0.18 -9.51
CA PRO A 230 -14.21 -0.04 -10.62
C PRO A 230 -15.12 1.18 -10.44
N GLU A 231 -15.41 1.89 -11.54
CA GLU A 231 -16.12 3.18 -11.51
C GLU A 231 -17.47 3.11 -10.78
N LYS A 232 -18.27 2.08 -11.08
CA LYS A 232 -19.62 1.91 -10.48
C LYS A 232 -19.58 1.78 -8.96
N SER A 233 -18.57 1.11 -8.43
CA SER A 233 -18.38 0.94 -7.00
C SER A 233 -17.75 2.19 -6.38
N LEU A 234 -16.81 2.81 -7.09
CA LEU A 234 -16.18 4.06 -6.69
C LEU A 234 -17.20 5.20 -6.47
N GLU A 235 -18.21 5.33 -7.33
CA GLU A 235 -19.28 6.32 -7.18
C GLU A 235 -20.13 6.12 -5.92
N ARG A 236 -20.22 4.88 -5.41
CA ARG A 236 -20.85 4.61 -4.12
C ARG A 236 -19.90 4.95 -2.97
N LEU A 237 -18.63 4.57 -3.10
CA LEU A 237 -17.62 4.84 -2.08
C LEU A 237 -17.39 6.34 -1.83
N LYS A 238 -17.45 7.19 -2.86
CA LYS A 238 -17.34 8.65 -2.73
C LYS A 238 -18.41 9.28 -1.84
N LYS A 239 -19.54 8.59 -1.63
CA LYS A 239 -20.64 9.06 -0.77
C LYS A 239 -20.38 8.82 0.72
N VAL A 240 -19.41 7.96 1.07
CA VAL A 240 -19.05 7.68 2.46
C VAL A 240 -18.28 8.88 3.01
N PRO A 241 -18.79 9.60 4.03
CA PRO A 241 -18.04 10.71 4.62
C PRO A 241 -16.81 10.23 5.37
N ILE A 242 -15.78 11.07 5.44
CA ILE A 242 -14.55 10.79 6.19
C ILE A 242 -14.33 11.88 7.23
N TRP A 243 -14.01 11.50 8.46
CA TRP A 243 -13.74 12.40 9.57
C TRP A 243 -12.27 12.28 9.99
N LEU A 244 -11.60 13.41 10.15
CA LEU A 244 -10.23 13.49 10.64
C LEU A 244 -10.21 14.08 12.05
N GLU A 245 -9.70 13.30 13.01
CA GLU A 245 -9.48 13.73 14.38
C GLU A 245 -8.00 13.67 14.76
N ARG A 246 -7.53 14.67 15.51
CA ARG A 246 -6.14 14.69 15.97
C ARG A 246 -5.81 13.54 16.92
N ASP A 247 -6.69 13.29 17.89
CA ASP A 247 -6.57 12.25 18.93
C ASP A 247 -7.93 12.00 19.61
N ASN A 248 -8.79 11.21 18.98
CA ASN A 248 -10.02 10.71 19.55
C ASN A 248 -9.78 9.34 20.20
N ARG A 249 -9.71 9.32 21.53
CA ARG A 249 -9.44 8.10 22.32
C ARG A 249 -10.47 6.98 22.15
N ALA A 250 -11.68 7.28 21.66
CA ALA A 250 -12.66 6.24 21.34
C ALA A 250 -12.33 5.49 20.05
N VAL A 251 -11.49 6.08 19.17
CA VAL A 251 -11.06 5.51 17.91
C VAL A 251 -9.54 5.55 17.87
N ALA A 252 -8.94 4.47 18.38
CA ALA A 252 -7.48 4.39 18.58
C ALA A 252 -6.65 4.44 17.28
N TYR A 253 -7.26 4.20 16.12
CA TYR A 253 -6.62 4.38 14.81
C TYR A 253 -7.61 4.89 13.75
N MET A 254 -8.37 3.98 13.14
CA MET A 254 -9.45 4.30 12.21
C MET A 254 -10.58 3.27 12.29
N THR A 255 -11.81 3.69 12.00
CA THR A 255 -12.98 2.80 12.02
C THR A 255 -14.07 3.28 11.07
N TYR A 256 -14.84 2.35 10.53
CA TYR A 256 -16.13 2.60 9.91
C TYR A 256 -17.24 2.40 10.96
N HIS A 257 -18.05 3.43 11.19
CA HIS A 257 -19.08 3.42 12.24
C HIS A 257 -20.38 2.79 11.77
N THR A 258 -20.77 1.65 12.36
CA THR A 258 -22.00 0.91 12.00
C THR A 258 -23.12 1.01 13.03
N CYS A 259 -22.84 1.40 14.27
CA CYS A 259 -23.77 1.31 15.39
C CYS A 259 -23.96 2.64 16.12
N ALA A 260 -25.19 3.17 16.09
CA ALA A 260 -25.56 4.43 16.73
C ALA A 260 -25.47 4.34 18.26
N GLU A 261 -25.80 3.18 18.82
CA GLU A 261 -25.75 2.90 20.25
C GLU A 261 -24.31 2.92 20.77
N GLN A 262 -23.34 2.40 19.99
CA GLN A 262 -21.92 2.48 20.32
C GLN A 262 -21.41 3.92 20.31
N LEU A 263 -21.79 4.72 19.30
CA LEU A 263 -21.48 6.16 19.26
C LEU A 263 -22.04 6.88 20.48
N LYS A 264 -23.31 6.63 20.83
CA LYS A 264 -23.95 7.20 22.02
C LYS A 264 -23.26 6.76 23.31
N ALA A 265 -22.96 5.47 23.45
CA ALA A 265 -22.32 4.90 24.63
C ALA A 265 -20.88 5.41 24.84
N ALA A 266 -20.16 5.71 23.74
CA ALA A 266 -18.84 6.33 23.75
C ALA A 266 -18.89 7.88 23.78
N ASN A 267 -20.10 8.45 23.80
CA ASN A 267 -20.35 9.90 23.73
C ASN A 267 -19.62 10.56 22.56
N GLN A 268 -19.80 9.97 21.38
CA GLN A 268 -19.28 10.42 20.10
C GLN A 268 -20.36 11.17 19.32
N ASN A 269 -19.94 11.98 18.34
CA ASN A 269 -20.86 12.71 17.47
C ASN A 269 -21.72 11.70 16.67
N PRO A 270 -23.06 11.72 16.81
CA PRO A 270 -23.95 10.77 16.14
C PRO A 270 -23.94 10.90 14.61
N ASP A 271 -23.57 12.07 14.07
CA ASP A 271 -23.46 12.29 12.61
C ASP A 271 -22.31 11.49 11.97
N LYS A 272 -21.45 10.87 12.78
CA LYS A 272 -20.41 9.95 12.32
C LYS A 272 -20.96 8.56 11.94
N LEU A 273 -22.24 8.26 12.20
CA LEU A 273 -22.84 7.00 11.79
C LEU A 273 -22.72 6.80 10.26
N ARG A 274 -22.31 5.61 9.83
CA ARG A 274 -22.05 5.25 8.42
C ARG A 274 -20.99 6.11 7.74
N SER A 275 -20.00 6.56 8.51
CA SER A 275 -18.83 7.27 8.01
C SER A 275 -17.54 6.60 8.47
N ILE A 276 -16.43 6.96 7.84
CA ILE A 276 -15.10 6.56 8.27
C ILE A 276 -14.54 7.64 9.18
N GLU A 277 -13.97 7.24 10.30
CA GLU A 277 -13.22 8.14 11.17
C GLU A 277 -11.76 7.70 11.25
N ILE A 278 -10.84 8.61 10.94
CA ILE A 278 -9.44 8.51 11.30
C ILE A 278 -9.28 9.22 12.64
N GLY A 279 -9.34 8.43 13.71
CA GLY A 279 -9.40 8.91 15.09
C GLY A 279 -8.06 9.39 15.63
N ASN A 280 -6.95 8.86 15.11
CA ASN A 280 -5.61 9.25 15.54
C ASN A 280 -4.72 9.52 14.31
N THR A 281 -4.54 10.79 13.96
CA THR A 281 -3.75 11.18 12.80
C THR A 281 -2.25 10.95 12.97
N GLU A 282 -1.76 10.84 14.20
CA GLU A 282 -0.35 10.52 14.44
C GLU A 282 -0.05 9.08 14.04
N ARG A 283 -0.89 8.14 14.47
CA ARG A 283 -0.82 6.72 14.05
C ARG A 283 -1.06 6.59 12.54
N PHE A 284 -1.99 7.35 11.97
CA PHE A 284 -2.20 7.38 10.51
C PHE A 284 -0.95 7.84 9.74
N ARG A 285 -0.25 8.86 10.23
CA ARG A 285 1.03 9.29 9.65
C ARG A 285 2.14 8.27 9.88
N GLN A 286 2.30 7.78 11.10
CA GLN A 286 3.39 6.89 11.49
C GLN A 286 3.32 5.54 10.77
N TRP A 287 2.13 4.96 10.64
CA TRP A 287 1.94 3.62 10.08
C TRP A 287 1.69 3.61 8.57
N GLN A 288 1.72 4.78 7.91
CA GLN A 288 1.27 4.93 6.52
C GLN A 288 1.90 3.97 5.50
N GLY A 289 3.15 3.57 5.71
CA GLY A 289 3.90 2.69 4.80
C GLY A 289 3.65 1.21 5.05
N LEU A 290 3.19 0.87 6.25
CA LEU A 290 2.80 -0.50 6.65
C LEU A 290 1.30 -0.76 6.41
N GLN A 291 0.52 0.32 6.30
CA GLN A 291 -0.94 0.31 6.16
C GLN A 291 -1.30 1.04 4.86
N GLN A 292 -0.83 0.50 3.73
CA GLN A 292 -0.93 1.18 2.45
C GLN A 292 -2.39 1.42 2.05
N PHE A 293 -3.24 0.42 2.25
CA PHE A 293 -4.65 0.41 1.83
C PHE A 293 -5.67 0.38 3.00
N ALA A 294 -5.27 0.77 4.21
CA ALA A 294 -6.19 0.79 5.36
C ALA A 294 -7.44 1.67 5.15
N VAL A 295 -7.36 2.76 4.36
CA VAL A 295 -8.54 3.56 3.99
C VAL A 295 -9.48 2.75 3.08
N LEU A 296 -8.95 1.93 2.17
CA LEU A 296 -9.74 1.00 1.35
C LEU A 296 -10.38 -0.09 2.23
N ASN A 297 -9.68 -0.62 3.23
CA ASN A 297 -10.26 -1.56 4.21
C ASN A 297 -11.54 -0.97 4.84
N GLN A 298 -11.47 0.27 5.32
CA GLN A 298 -12.64 0.94 5.91
C GLN A 298 -13.75 1.22 4.88
N LEU A 299 -13.39 1.58 3.64
CA LEU A 299 -14.35 1.74 2.55
C LEU A 299 -15.01 0.41 2.16
N ALA A 300 -14.29 -0.71 2.23
CA ALA A 300 -14.82 -2.04 1.99
C ALA A 300 -15.84 -2.41 3.07
N ARG A 301 -15.58 -2.09 4.35
CA ARG A 301 -16.57 -2.23 5.44
C ARG A 301 -17.82 -1.40 5.18
N ALA A 302 -17.65 -0.16 4.72
CA ALA A 302 -18.77 0.70 4.34
C ALA A 302 -19.59 0.11 3.18
N TYR A 303 -18.92 -0.44 2.17
CA TYR A 303 -19.59 -1.10 1.04
C TYR A 303 -20.32 -2.38 1.46
N TYR A 304 -19.70 -3.18 2.33
CA TYR A 304 -20.32 -4.38 2.90
C TYR A 304 -21.64 -4.05 3.59
N ASP A 305 -21.62 -3.05 4.48
CA ASP A 305 -22.79 -2.58 5.24
C ASP A 305 -23.87 -1.95 4.33
N GLN A 306 -23.47 -1.03 3.45
CA GLN A 306 -24.42 -0.19 2.71
C GLN A 306 -24.92 -0.80 1.39
N ALA A 307 -24.13 -1.69 0.76
CA ALA A 307 -24.41 -2.16 -0.60
C ALA A 307 -24.56 -3.68 -0.73
N LEU A 308 -23.99 -4.48 0.18
CA LEU A 308 -23.93 -5.93 0.05
C LEU A 308 -24.91 -6.70 0.93
N SER A 309 -25.87 -6.05 1.59
CA SER A 309 -26.85 -6.69 2.50
C SER A 309 -27.49 -7.96 1.93
N LYS A 310 -27.89 -7.94 0.64
CA LYS A 310 -28.48 -9.10 -0.07
C LYS A 310 -27.48 -10.18 -0.53
N LYS A 311 -26.18 -9.87 -0.56
CA LYS A 311 -25.10 -10.77 -1.01
C LYS A 311 -24.27 -11.36 0.14
N THR A 312 -24.59 -11.01 1.39
CA THR A 312 -23.87 -11.46 2.60
C THR A 312 -23.75 -12.98 2.72
N LYS A 313 -24.72 -13.74 2.19
CA LYS A 313 -24.68 -15.22 2.20
C LYS A 313 -23.45 -15.77 1.48
N LYS A 314 -23.13 -15.30 0.27
CA LYS A 314 -21.95 -15.74 -0.48
C LYS A 314 -20.64 -15.44 0.25
N ILE A 315 -20.58 -14.27 0.92
CA ILE A 315 -19.41 -13.86 1.70
C ILE A 315 -19.23 -14.77 2.91
N LYS A 316 -20.32 -15.08 3.62
CA LYS A 316 -20.29 -16.03 4.76
C LYS A 316 -19.83 -17.42 4.33
N GLU A 317 -20.31 -17.92 3.20
CA GLU A 317 -19.90 -19.23 2.66
C GLU A 317 -18.41 -19.24 2.27
N ALA A 318 -17.90 -18.18 1.63
CA ALA A 318 -16.49 -18.07 1.29
C ALA A 318 -15.60 -17.93 2.54
N TRP A 319 -16.01 -17.11 3.50
CA TRP A 319 -15.34 -16.99 4.79
C TRP A 319 -15.29 -18.32 5.55
N GLN A 320 -16.40 -19.08 5.58
CA GLN A 320 -16.43 -20.40 6.22
C GLN A 320 -15.45 -21.36 5.53
N LYS A 321 -15.41 -21.38 4.19
CA LYS A 321 -14.42 -22.18 3.46
C LYS A 321 -12.98 -21.76 3.77
N ALA A 322 -12.72 -20.47 3.91
CA ALA A 322 -11.40 -19.95 4.27
C ALA A 322 -10.98 -20.34 5.69
N LEU A 323 -11.93 -20.39 6.64
CA LEU A 323 -11.75 -20.92 7.99
C LEU A 323 -11.44 -22.42 7.97
N ASP A 324 -12.28 -23.20 7.30
CA ASP A 324 -12.17 -24.67 7.26
C ASP A 324 -10.92 -25.13 6.51
N GLY A 325 -10.45 -24.34 5.54
CA GLY A 325 -9.31 -24.67 4.69
C GLY A 325 -7.94 -24.52 5.37
N GLY A 326 -7.85 -23.88 6.53
CA GLY A 326 -6.62 -23.76 7.34
C GLY A 326 -5.46 -22.95 6.73
N LYS A 327 -5.50 -22.62 5.43
CA LYS A 327 -4.44 -21.88 4.73
C LYS A 327 -4.07 -20.56 5.44
N HIS A 328 -5.09 -19.85 5.91
CA HIS A 328 -4.98 -18.53 6.55
C HIS A 328 -4.62 -18.59 8.05
N ASP A 329 -4.37 -19.78 8.61
CA ASP A 329 -4.06 -19.94 10.04
C ASP A 329 -2.68 -19.39 10.41
N SER A 330 -1.76 -19.33 9.45
CA SER A 330 -0.40 -18.82 9.63
C SER A 330 0.09 -18.22 8.32
N VAL A 331 0.10 -16.88 8.24
CA VAL A 331 0.50 -16.11 7.05
C VAL A 331 1.54 -15.08 7.42
N LEU A 332 2.41 -14.73 6.47
CA LEU A 332 3.41 -13.69 6.63
C LEU A 332 2.74 -12.33 6.83
N ARG A 333 3.18 -11.56 7.83
CA ARG A 333 2.77 -10.17 8.09
C ARG A 333 3.88 -9.20 7.72
N PHE A 334 3.55 -7.93 7.49
CA PHE A 334 4.48 -6.84 7.14
C PHE A 334 5.77 -6.73 7.99
N ASP A 335 5.79 -7.27 9.22
CA ASP A 335 6.94 -7.28 10.14
C ASP A 335 7.85 -8.51 9.97
N GLY A 336 7.49 -9.43 9.07
CA GLY A 336 8.19 -10.68 8.80
C GLY A 336 7.84 -11.80 9.77
N LYS A 337 6.76 -11.68 10.54
CA LYS A 337 6.25 -12.75 11.42
C LYS A 337 5.12 -13.51 10.74
N HIS A 338 4.96 -14.76 11.12
CA HIS A 338 3.81 -15.56 10.74
C HIS A 338 2.73 -15.48 11.82
N VAL A 339 1.51 -15.10 11.44
CA VAL A 339 0.36 -14.90 12.35
C VAL A 339 -0.93 -15.40 11.72
N ARG A 340 -1.99 -15.58 12.52
CA ARG A 340 -3.32 -15.89 12.00
C ARG A 340 -3.89 -14.70 11.23
N HIS A 341 -4.38 -14.93 10.01
CA HIS A 341 -4.85 -13.85 9.15
C HIS A 341 -6.12 -13.17 9.75
N PRO A 342 -6.20 -11.82 9.81
CA PRO A 342 -7.35 -11.09 10.37
C PRO A 342 -8.68 -11.38 9.68
N ALA A 343 -8.66 -11.64 8.37
CA ALA A 343 -9.80 -12.13 7.57
C ALA A 343 -10.60 -13.28 8.20
N LEU A 344 -9.98 -14.13 9.04
CA LEU A 344 -10.68 -15.24 9.68
C LEU A 344 -11.61 -14.82 10.83
N THR A 345 -11.51 -13.58 11.30
CA THR A 345 -12.27 -13.09 12.47
C THR A 345 -13.78 -13.04 12.23
N SER A 346 -14.22 -12.60 11.05
CA SER A 346 -15.65 -12.52 10.72
C SER A 346 -15.86 -12.33 9.21
N PRO A 347 -17.09 -12.51 8.67
CA PRO A 347 -17.38 -12.26 7.25
C PRO A 347 -17.06 -10.83 6.78
N VAL A 348 -17.19 -9.82 7.65
CA VAL A 348 -16.88 -8.43 7.27
C VAL A 348 -15.37 -8.18 7.25
N GLU A 349 -14.62 -8.76 8.18
CA GLU A 349 -13.15 -8.73 8.17
C GLU A 349 -12.64 -9.48 6.94
N PHE A 350 -13.18 -10.66 6.65
CA PHE A 350 -12.86 -11.42 5.44
C PHE A 350 -13.01 -10.57 4.18
N PHE A 351 -14.16 -9.91 4.00
CA PHE A 351 -14.39 -9.07 2.84
C PHE A 351 -13.45 -7.86 2.79
N ALA A 352 -13.21 -7.19 3.92
CA ALA A 352 -12.38 -5.99 3.98
C ALA A 352 -10.90 -6.29 3.70
N GLU A 353 -10.34 -7.29 4.38
CA GLU A 353 -8.92 -7.66 4.27
C GLU A 353 -8.61 -8.25 2.88
N THR A 354 -9.48 -9.11 2.35
CA THR A 354 -9.27 -9.66 1.00
C THR A 354 -9.47 -8.61 -0.10
N THR A 355 -10.24 -7.55 0.14
CA THR A 355 -10.36 -6.40 -0.78
C THR A 355 -9.03 -5.63 -0.87
N GLU A 356 -8.28 -5.49 0.23
CA GLU A 356 -6.95 -4.86 0.19
C GLU A 356 -6.00 -5.63 -0.70
N ALA A 357 -5.89 -6.94 -0.53
CA ALA A 357 -5.04 -7.78 -1.38
C ALA A 357 -5.48 -7.73 -2.85
N TYR A 358 -6.80 -7.72 -3.12
CA TYR A 358 -7.32 -7.79 -4.48
C TYR A 358 -7.13 -6.50 -5.29
N TYR A 359 -7.28 -5.32 -4.68
CA TYR A 359 -7.15 -4.03 -5.39
C TYR A 359 -5.88 -3.25 -5.05
N GLY A 360 -5.13 -3.65 -4.03
CA GLY A 360 -3.99 -2.89 -3.53
C GLY A 360 -2.93 -3.79 -2.93
N VAL A 361 -2.40 -3.37 -1.79
CA VAL A 361 -1.37 -4.08 -1.02
C VAL A 361 -1.92 -4.29 0.39
N ASN A 362 -2.11 -5.55 0.76
CA ASN A 362 -2.49 -5.96 2.10
C ASN A 362 -1.29 -5.86 3.07
N ASP A 363 -1.53 -5.95 4.37
CA ASP A 363 -0.49 -5.99 5.40
C ASP A 363 -0.19 -7.42 5.90
N HIS A 364 -0.98 -8.40 5.45
CA HIS A 364 -0.81 -9.83 5.62
C HIS A 364 -0.85 -10.55 4.27
N TYR A 365 -0.08 -11.62 4.12
CA TYR A 365 -0.10 -12.47 2.94
C TYR A 365 -1.46 -13.17 2.78
N PRO A 366 -2.04 -13.27 1.57
CA PRO A 366 -1.52 -12.74 0.30
C PRO A 366 -1.49 -11.22 0.26
N PHE A 367 -0.35 -10.62 -0.11
CA PHE A 367 -0.20 -9.16 -0.11
C PHE A 367 -0.89 -8.55 -1.32
N LEU A 368 -0.91 -9.27 -2.44
CA LEU A 368 -1.30 -8.73 -3.75
C LEU A 368 -2.21 -9.67 -4.52
N GLN A 369 -2.96 -9.11 -5.47
CA GLN A 369 -4.00 -9.82 -6.21
C GLN A 369 -3.50 -11.09 -6.91
N PHE A 370 -2.30 -11.05 -7.48
CA PHE A 370 -1.72 -12.17 -8.20
C PHE A 370 -1.29 -13.32 -7.26
N GLU A 371 -0.96 -13.00 -6.02
CA GLU A 371 -0.73 -13.99 -4.97
C GLU A 371 -2.07 -14.55 -4.51
N THR A 372 -3.07 -13.68 -4.26
CA THR A 372 -4.43 -14.10 -3.94
C THR A 372 -4.98 -15.03 -5.02
N ARG A 373 -4.74 -14.76 -6.29
CA ARG A 373 -5.21 -15.60 -7.41
C ARG A 373 -4.59 -17.00 -7.40
N GLN A 374 -3.38 -17.17 -6.88
CA GLN A 374 -2.76 -18.49 -6.74
C GLN A 374 -3.16 -19.18 -5.46
N TYR A 375 -3.23 -18.41 -4.38
CA TYR A 375 -3.50 -18.89 -3.04
C TYR A 375 -4.98 -19.27 -2.83
N ASP A 376 -5.88 -18.40 -3.31
CA ASP A 376 -7.34 -18.53 -3.24
C ASP A 376 -8.04 -17.86 -4.47
N PRO A 377 -8.04 -18.53 -5.64
CA PRO A 377 -8.68 -18.01 -6.85
C PRO A 377 -10.20 -17.79 -6.69
N ASN A 378 -10.86 -18.53 -5.80
CA ASN A 378 -12.30 -18.40 -5.58
C ASN A 378 -12.65 -17.06 -4.93
N THR A 379 -11.82 -16.60 -3.99
CA THR A 379 -11.96 -15.27 -3.40
C THR A 379 -11.78 -14.17 -4.43
N CYS A 380 -10.82 -14.30 -5.36
CA CYS A 380 -10.69 -13.34 -6.47
C CYS A 380 -11.94 -13.25 -7.35
N LEU A 381 -12.54 -14.40 -7.71
CA LEU A 381 -13.77 -14.44 -8.50
C LEU A 381 -14.96 -13.84 -7.74
N LEU A 382 -15.05 -14.11 -6.43
CA LEU A 382 -16.08 -13.52 -5.58
C LEU A 382 -15.93 -12.00 -5.52
N LEU A 383 -14.73 -11.48 -5.31
CA LEU A 383 -14.48 -10.04 -5.23
C LEU A 383 -14.78 -9.33 -6.55
N GLU A 384 -14.42 -9.93 -7.69
CA GLU A 384 -14.80 -9.44 -9.01
C GLU A 384 -16.33 -9.28 -9.14
N GLU A 385 -17.10 -10.30 -8.73
CA GLU A 385 -18.57 -10.28 -8.76
C GLU A 385 -19.16 -9.23 -7.81
N LEU A 386 -18.63 -9.11 -6.58
CA LEU A 386 -19.16 -8.24 -5.54
C LEU A 386 -18.88 -6.75 -5.84
N TRP A 387 -17.69 -6.45 -6.35
CA TRP A 387 -17.27 -5.10 -6.71
C TRP A 387 -17.64 -4.70 -8.15
N GLY A 388 -18.12 -5.64 -8.97
CA GLY A 388 -18.62 -5.38 -10.31
C GLY A 388 -17.54 -5.02 -11.31
N GLY A 389 -16.34 -5.58 -11.16
CA GLY A 389 -15.20 -5.36 -12.05
C GLY A 389 -13.92 -6.01 -11.53
N LYS A 390 -12.99 -6.29 -12.43
CA LYS A 390 -11.66 -6.77 -12.09
C LYS A 390 -10.80 -5.64 -11.53
N ALA A 391 -9.87 -5.96 -10.64
CA ALA A 391 -8.76 -5.05 -10.38
C ALA A 391 -7.98 -4.79 -11.68
N LYS A 392 -7.57 -3.54 -11.86
CA LYS A 392 -6.87 -3.05 -13.06
C LYS A 392 -5.41 -3.47 -13.09
#